data_AF-A0A496XDL8-F1
#
_entry.id   AF-A0A496XDL8-F1
#
_cell.length_a   1.000
_cell.length_b   1.000
_cell.length_c   1.000
_cell.angle_alpha   90.00
_cell.angle_beta   90.00
_cell.angle_gamma   90.00
#
_symmetry.space_group_name_H-M   'P 1'
#
loop_
_entity.id
_entity.type
_entity.pdbx_description
1 polymer ?
#
loop_
_entity_poly.entity_id
_entity_poly.type
_entity_poly.pdbx_seq_one_letter_code
_entity_poly.pdbx_strand_id
1 'polypeptide(L)'
;MCQTIDSQERYKIFQLKPKITHMLEATKAATPLTENDLRTTLDMEIKFLIPADSAAQLLATNLVKSALSGNVTTAFEKSTYFDTARYMLRKNGCSLMIRHAGDRIEQTLKTETSFGGGVLRRTKISRTLKNSSLDDRLVQEALKQLSIANSARWQFIPLISTEIKRTKMRLRHRSTSIELVYNSGYVTNARHGRG
;
A
#
# COMPACT_ATOMS: atom_id res chain seq x y z
N MET A 1 -12.02 -38.63 15.36
CA MET A 1 -11.92 -38.18 13.96
C MET A 1 -11.23 -36.83 13.98
N CYS A 2 -9.91 -36.83 13.74
CA CYS A 2 -9.05 -35.66 13.88
C CYS A 2 -9.32 -34.71 12.72
N GLN A 3 -9.97 -33.57 12.98
CA GLN A 3 -10.08 -32.51 11.99
C GLN A 3 -8.71 -31.84 11.89
N THR A 4 -8.01 -32.14 10.80
CA THR A 4 -6.79 -31.42 10.42
C THR A 4 -7.16 -29.96 10.20
N ILE A 5 -6.79 -29.11 11.16
CA ILE A 5 -6.87 -27.65 11.03
C ILE A 5 -5.89 -27.28 9.91
N ASP A 6 -6.41 -26.94 8.73
CA ASP A 6 -5.62 -26.30 7.68
C ASP A 6 -5.19 -24.92 8.19
N SER A 7 -3.93 -24.83 8.63
CA SER A 7 -3.37 -23.75 9.42
C SER A 7 -3.01 -22.51 8.61
N GLN A 8 -3.86 -22.09 7.67
CA GLN A 8 -3.69 -20.83 6.93
C GLN A 8 -4.95 -19.97 7.07
N GLU A 9 -5.00 -19.15 8.11
CA GLU A 9 -5.97 -18.05 8.18
C GLU A 9 -5.72 -17.07 7.01
N ARG A 10 -6.47 -17.28 5.93
CA ARG A 10 -6.43 -16.48 4.70
C ARG A 10 -7.63 -15.54 4.69
N TYR A 11 -7.40 -14.27 4.99
CA TYR A 11 -8.47 -13.26 4.95
C TYR A 11 -8.59 -12.66 3.55
N LYS A 12 -9.77 -12.80 2.94
CA LYS A 12 -10.07 -12.14 1.66
C LYS A 12 -10.29 -10.65 1.89
N ILE A 13 -9.48 -9.82 1.22
CA ILE A 13 -9.61 -8.37 1.28
C ILE A 13 -10.19 -7.85 -0.04
N PHE A 14 -11.26 -7.07 0.06
CA PHE A 14 -11.82 -6.30 -1.04
C PHE A 14 -11.79 -4.82 -0.67
N GLN A 15 -10.92 -4.07 -1.32
CA GLN A 15 -10.73 -2.66 -1.04
C GLN A 15 -10.84 -1.86 -2.32
N LEU A 16 -11.67 -0.83 -2.26
CA LEU A 16 -11.75 0.23 -3.26
C LEU A 16 -11.04 1.47 -2.73
N LYS A 17 -10.10 1.98 -3.50
CA LYS A 17 -9.26 3.12 -3.13
C LYS A 17 -9.27 4.15 -4.25
N PRO A 18 -10.22 5.11 -4.27
CA PRO A 18 -10.13 6.28 -5.12
C PRO A 18 -9.02 7.16 -4.57
N LYS A 19 -7.98 7.36 -5.36
CA LYS A 19 -6.92 8.32 -5.07
C LYS A 19 -7.17 9.57 -5.90
N ILE A 20 -7.31 10.72 -5.22
CA ILE A 20 -7.39 12.02 -5.87
C ILE A 20 -5.96 12.53 -6.01
N THR A 21 -5.49 12.60 -7.25
CA THR A 21 -4.27 13.36 -7.53
C THR A 21 -4.71 14.77 -7.87
N HIS A 22 -4.50 15.73 -6.96
CA HIS A 22 -4.45 17.12 -7.41
C HIS A 22 -3.25 17.23 -8.35
N MET A 23 -3.51 17.44 -9.64
CA MET A 23 -2.51 18.06 -10.50
C MET A 23 -2.37 19.50 -10.00
N LEU A 24 -1.53 19.71 -8.99
CA LEU A 24 -0.80 20.97 -8.96
C LEU A 24 0.10 20.89 -10.19
N GLU A 25 -0.18 21.71 -11.20
CA GLU A 25 0.79 22.03 -12.23
C GLU A 25 1.98 22.68 -11.53
N ALA A 26 2.90 21.86 -11.03
CA ALA A 26 4.21 22.31 -10.63
C ALA A 26 5.03 22.43 -11.90
N THR A 27 4.90 23.57 -12.57
CA THR A 27 5.89 24.05 -13.54
C THR A 27 7.19 24.28 -12.77
N LYS A 28 8.03 23.25 -12.72
CA LYS A 28 9.47 23.37 -12.54
C LYS A 28 10.09 22.13 -13.15
N ALA A 29 11.07 22.33 -14.03
CA ALA A 29 11.88 21.26 -14.61
C ALA A 29 12.49 20.44 -13.47
N ALA A 30 11.79 19.36 -13.07
CA ALA A 30 12.32 18.39 -12.14
C ALA A 30 13.23 17.49 -12.97
N THR A 31 14.53 17.54 -12.68
CA THR A 31 15.48 16.50 -13.07
C THR A 31 14.80 15.15 -12.85
N PRO A 32 14.82 14.21 -13.81
CA PRO A 32 14.14 12.94 -13.65
C PRO A 32 14.72 12.23 -12.42
N LEU A 33 13.86 12.01 -11.41
CA LEU A 33 14.20 11.20 -10.24
C LEU A 33 14.66 9.83 -10.76
N THR A 34 15.83 9.39 -10.32
CA THR A 34 16.36 8.07 -10.66
C THR A 34 15.62 7.00 -9.86
N GLU A 35 15.67 5.74 -10.30
CA GLU A 35 14.98 4.63 -9.62
C GLU A 35 15.42 4.44 -8.15
N ASN A 36 16.57 4.99 -7.76
CA ASN A 36 17.18 4.86 -6.44
C ASN A 36 16.90 6.04 -5.50
N ASP A 37 16.18 7.08 -5.94
CA ASP A 37 15.94 8.24 -5.10
C ASP A 37 14.88 7.95 -4.02
N LEU A 38 15.09 8.47 -2.81
CA LEU A 38 14.05 8.47 -1.79
C LEU A 38 12.89 9.33 -2.27
N ARG A 39 11.69 8.75 -2.32
CA ARG A 39 10.52 9.47 -2.84
C ARG A 39 9.49 9.70 -1.74
N THR A 40 9.22 10.96 -1.46
CA THR A 40 8.14 11.37 -0.55
C THR A 40 6.94 11.81 -1.36
N THR A 41 5.78 11.22 -1.06
CA THR A 41 4.51 11.54 -1.74
C THR A 41 3.40 11.74 -0.72
N LEU A 42 2.46 12.63 -1.07
CA LEU A 42 1.26 12.89 -0.30
C LEU A 42 0.03 12.48 -1.10
N ASP A 43 -0.80 11.62 -0.51
CA ASP A 43 -1.99 11.09 -1.16
C ASP A 43 -3.24 11.34 -0.31
N MET A 44 -4.35 11.68 -0.97
CA MET A 44 -5.70 11.55 -0.39
C MET A 44 -6.40 10.33 -1.00
N GLU A 45 -6.97 9.50 -0.14
CA GLU A 45 -7.63 8.24 -0.51
C GLU A 45 -8.91 8.07 0.30
N ILE A 46 -9.95 7.49 -0.32
CA ILE A 46 -11.12 6.98 0.40
C ILE A 46 -11.04 5.45 0.40
N LYS A 47 -11.28 4.79 1.52
CA LYS A 47 -11.21 3.34 1.60
C LYS A 47 -12.57 2.74 1.91
N PHE A 48 -13.09 1.96 0.96
CA PHE A 48 -14.31 1.17 1.16
C PHE A 48 -13.96 -0.29 1.41
N LEU A 49 -14.65 -0.90 2.38
CA LEU A 49 -14.75 -2.35 2.49
C LEU A 49 -15.97 -2.77 1.68
N ILE A 50 -15.79 -3.70 0.75
CA ILE A 50 -16.87 -4.17 -0.13
C ILE A 50 -17.03 -5.68 0.08
N PRO A 51 -18.25 -6.23 0.08
CA PRO A 51 -18.43 -7.67 0.01
C PRO A 51 -17.78 -8.26 -1.25
N ALA A 52 -17.28 -9.50 -1.14
CA ALA A 52 -16.57 -10.19 -2.22
C ALA A 52 -17.32 -10.15 -3.56
N ASP A 53 -18.62 -10.45 -3.48
CA ASP A 53 -19.46 -10.68 -4.67
C ASP A 53 -19.97 -9.36 -5.27
N SER A 54 -19.88 -8.25 -4.54
CA SER A 54 -20.37 -6.94 -4.97
C SER A 54 -19.34 -6.14 -5.75
N ALA A 55 -18.05 -6.47 -5.66
CA ALA A 55 -17.00 -5.70 -6.32
C ALA A 55 -17.11 -5.77 -7.85
N ALA A 56 -17.33 -6.97 -8.42
CA ALA A 56 -17.50 -7.13 -9.86
C ALA A 56 -18.73 -6.36 -10.37
N GLN A 57 -19.83 -6.40 -9.60
CA GLN A 57 -21.06 -5.67 -9.91
C GLN A 57 -20.84 -4.16 -9.89
N LEU A 58 -20.15 -3.63 -8.87
CA LEU A 58 -19.82 -2.21 -8.77
C LEU A 58 -18.98 -1.75 -9.97
N LEU A 59 -17.94 -2.51 -10.33
CA LEU A 59 -17.10 -2.20 -11.48
C LEU A 59 -17.85 -2.29 -12.82
N ALA A 60 -18.91 -3.09 -12.88
CA ALA A 60 -19.76 -3.22 -14.07
C ALA A 60 -20.84 -2.13 -14.19
N THR A 61 -21.02 -1.28 -13.17
CA THR A 61 -22.01 -0.19 -13.21
C THR A 61 -21.71 0.84 -14.29
N ASN A 62 -22.75 1.51 -14.79
CA ASN A 62 -22.60 2.61 -15.73
C ASN A 62 -21.78 3.77 -15.14
N LEU A 63 -21.88 4.02 -13.82
CA LEU A 63 -21.09 5.04 -13.14
C LEU A 63 -19.58 4.86 -13.35
N VAL A 64 -19.08 3.62 -13.21
CA VAL A 64 -17.65 3.32 -13.39
C VAL A 64 -17.30 3.29 -14.88
N LYS A 65 -18.12 2.62 -15.70
CA LYS A 65 -17.88 2.48 -17.14
C LYS A 65 -17.85 3.83 -17.87
N SER A 66 -18.79 4.72 -17.59
CA SER A 66 -18.87 6.03 -18.24
C SER A 66 -17.75 6.98 -17.82
N ALA A 67 -17.21 6.79 -16.61
CA ALA A 67 -16.10 7.59 -16.10
C ALA A 67 -14.72 7.04 -16.50
N LEU A 68 -14.64 5.81 -17.02
CA LEU A 68 -13.36 5.17 -17.34
C LEU A 68 -12.61 5.95 -18.42
N SER A 69 -11.35 6.28 -18.14
CA SER A 69 -10.48 7.04 -19.01
C SER A 69 -9.13 6.32 -19.14
N GLY A 70 -8.99 5.56 -20.21
CA GLY A 70 -7.78 4.79 -20.52
C GLY A 70 -7.83 3.34 -20.05
N ASN A 71 -6.66 2.70 -20.00
CA ASN A 71 -6.55 1.26 -19.83
C ASN A 71 -6.77 0.81 -18.39
N VAL A 72 -7.44 -0.34 -18.26
CA VAL A 72 -7.51 -1.11 -17.03
C VAL A 72 -6.27 -1.99 -16.94
N THR A 73 -5.55 -1.93 -15.83
CA THR A 73 -4.35 -2.76 -15.61
C THR A 73 -4.56 -3.67 -14.42
N THR A 74 -4.07 -4.90 -14.52
CA THR A 74 -4.11 -5.85 -13.41
C THR A 74 -2.72 -6.43 -13.19
N ALA A 75 -2.28 -6.47 -11.93
CA ALA A 75 -1.01 -7.03 -11.54
C ALA A 75 -1.14 -7.82 -10.24
N PHE A 76 -0.26 -8.80 -10.05
CA PHE A 76 -0.10 -9.50 -8.79
C PHE A 76 1.02 -8.85 -8.00
N GLU A 77 0.73 -8.51 -6.75
CA GLU A 77 1.67 -7.89 -5.83
C GLU A 77 1.80 -8.76 -4.58
N LYS A 78 3.04 -9.01 -4.15
CA LYS A 78 3.33 -9.62 -2.85
C LYS A 78 3.91 -8.55 -1.94
N SER A 79 3.52 -8.52 -0.68
CA SER A 79 4.12 -7.61 0.30
C SER A 79 4.41 -8.33 1.59
N THR A 80 5.50 -7.96 2.25
CA THR A 80 5.80 -8.34 3.63
C THR A 80 5.80 -7.07 4.46
N TYR A 81 5.01 -7.07 5.52
CA TYR A 81 4.90 -5.97 6.47
C TYR A 81 5.75 -6.25 7.69
N PHE A 82 6.39 -5.20 8.17
CA PHE A 82 7.32 -5.25 9.28
C PHE A 82 6.86 -4.29 10.38
N ASP A 83 7.11 -4.66 11.62
CA ASP A 83 7.00 -3.78 12.79
C ASP A 83 7.98 -4.30 13.86
N THR A 84 8.08 -3.61 14.98
CA THR A 84 8.77 -4.14 16.15
C THR A 84 7.90 -5.18 16.85
N ALA A 85 8.52 -6.01 17.69
CA ALA A 85 7.81 -6.98 18.53
C ALA A 85 6.74 -6.34 19.45
N ARG A 86 6.81 -5.02 19.67
CA ARG A 86 5.85 -4.25 20.48
C ARG A 86 4.91 -3.38 19.64
N TYR A 87 4.87 -3.58 18.32
CA TYR A 87 4.02 -2.87 17.36
C TYR A 87 4.18 -1.34 17.40
N MET A 88 5.42 -0.88 17.49
CA MET A 88 5.74 0.54 17.65
C MET A 88 5.37 1.37 16.42
N LEU A 89 5.50 0.87 15.20
CA LEU A 89 5.03 1.58 14.00
C LEU A 89 3.52 1.74 14.04
N ARG A 90 2.78 0.66 14.30
CA ARG A 90 1.32 0.71 14.40
C ARG A 90 0.85 1.72 15.44
N LYS A 91 1.48 1.73 16.62
CA LYS A 91 1.17 2.70 17.70
C LYS A 91 1.41 4.16 17.29
N ASN A 92 2.30 4.40 16.34
CA ASN A 92 2.59 5.71 15.77
C ASN A 92 1.86 5.96 14.44
N GLY A 93 0.81 5.19 14.11
CA GLY A 93 0.05 5.37 12.87
C GLY A 93 0.86 5.09 11.60
N CYS A 94 1.91 4.29 11.71
CA CYS A 94 2.85 3.97 10.64
C CYS A 94 2.71 2.51 10.18
N SER A 95 3.11 2.25 8.93
CA SER A 95 3.32 0.89 8.41
C SER A 95 4.57 0.83 7.53
N LEU A 96 5.37 -0.22 7.70
CA LEU A 96 6.55 -0.50 6.91
C LEU A 96 6.32 -1.79 6.10
N MET A 97 6.66 -1.76 4.82
CA MET A 97 6.55 -2.94 3.96
C MET A 97 7.66 -2.99 2.92
N ILE A 98 8.00 -4.21 2.50
CA ILE A 98 8.64 -4.50 1.21
C ILE A 98 7.57 -5.07 0.29
N ARG A 99 7.48 -4.55 -0.94
CA ARG A 99 6.52 -4.99 -1.94
C ARG A 99 7.23 -5.42 -3.22
N HIS A 100 6.82 -6.57 -3.74
CA HIS A 100 7.15 -7.09 -5.05
C HIS A 100 6.00 -6.82 -6.01
N ALA A 101 6.29 -6.20 -7.16
CA ALA A 101 5.35 -5.97 -8.25
C ALA A 101 6.05 -6.25 -9.58
N GLY A 102 5.91 -7.47 -10.09
CA GLY A 102 6.78 -7.99 -11.14
C GLY A 102 8.24 -8.01 -10.66
N ASP A 103 9.15 -7.48 -11.46
CA ASP A 103 10.59 -7.45 -11.15
C ASP A 103 10.99 -6.32 -10.19
N ARG A 104 10.06 -5.42 -9.86
CA ARG A 104 10.32 -4.28 -8.99
C ARG A 104 10.09 -4.65 -7.52
N ILE A 105 11.11 -4.37 -6.70
CA ILE A 105 11.07 -4.48 -5.25
C ILE A 105 11.08 -3.07 -4.66
N GLU A 106 10.15 -2.75 -3.78
CA GLU A 106 10.02 -1.41 -3.19
C GLU A 106 9.83 -1.49 -1.68
N GLN A 107 10.69 -0.81 -0.92
CA GLN A 107 10.48 -0.56 0.49
C GLN A 107 9.65 0.72 0.65
N THR A 108 8.66 0.70 1.52
CA THR A 108 7.83 1.87 1.80
C THR A 108 7.51 1.96 3.28
N LEU A 109 7.75 3.15 3.86
CA LEU A 109 7.18 3.56 5.13
C LEU A 109 6.02 4.52 4.85
N LYS A 110 4.86 4.27 5.47
CA LYS A 110 3.66 5.11 5.31
C LYS A 110 3.18 5.60 6.66
N THR A 111 2.72 6.84 6.71
CA THR A 111 1.86 7.33 7.79
C THR A 111 0.44 7.46 7.31
N GLU A 112 -0.51 7.29 8.22
CA GLU A 112 -1.92 7.45 7.94
C GLU A 112 -2.56 8.42 8.93
N THR A 113 -3.26 9.42 8.39
CA THR A 113 -4.17 10.28 9.15
C THR A 113 -5.57 10.06 8.64
N SER A 114 -6.51 9.71 9.51
CA SER A 114 -7.93 9.55 9.16
C SER A 114 -8.73 10.79 9.55
N PHE A 115 -9.68 11.17 8.70
CA PHE A 115 -10.62 12.27 8.94
C PHE A 115 -12.05 11.77 9.17
N GLY A 116 -12.24 10.46 9.41
CA GLY A 116 -13.56 9.83 9.44
C GLY A 116 -14.12 9.52 8.05
N GLY A 117 -15.23 8.78 8.00
CA GLY A 117 -15.91 8.43 6.73
C GLY A 117 -15.09 7.61 5.73
N GLY A 118 -14.00 6.96 6.17
CA GLY A 118 -13.08 6.24 5.30
C GLY A 118 -12.07 7.12 4.54
N VAL A 119 -12.06 8.43 4.78
CA VAL A 119 -11.11 9.37 4.17
C VAL A 119 -9.78 9.32 4.91
N LEU A 120 -8.69 9.18 4.13
CA LEU A 120 -7.33 9.03 4.60
C LEU A 120 -6.41 10.00 3.87
N ARG A 121 -5.53 10.67 4.61
CA ARG A 121 -4.32 11.31 4.08
C ARG A 121 -3.12 10.45 4.43
N ARG A 122 -2.28 10.17 3.45
CA ARG A 122 -1.08 9.35 3.62
C ARG A 122 0.15 10.08 3.14
N THR A 123 1.17 10.15 3.99
CA THR A 123 2.54 10.41 3.55
C THR A 123 3.21 9.07 3.32
N LYS A 124 3.85 8.91 2.16
CA LYS A 124 4.60 7.70 1.83
C LYS A 124 6.03 8.09 1.49
N ILE A 125 6.98 7.44 2.14
CA ILE A 125 8.40 7.51 1.84
C ILE A 125 8.81 6.15 1.30
N SER A 126 9.22 6.10 0.04
CA SER A 126 9.52 4.84 -0.66
C SER A 126 10.82 4.88 -1.44
N ARG A 127 11.45 3.73 -1.62
CA ARG A 127 12.58 3.54 -2.53
C ARG A 127 12.56 2.14 -3.14
N THR A 128 13.01 2.02 -4.39
CA THR A 128 13.29 0.74 -5.03
C THR A 128 14.48 0.05 -4.36
N LEU A 129 14.40 -1.26 -4.16
CA LEU A 129 15.48 -2.08 -3.60
C LEU A 129 16.07 -3.01 -4.66
N LYS A 130 17.34 -3.38 -4.46
CA LYS A 130 18.02 -4.40 -5.27
C LYS A 130 17.70 -5.84 -4.84
N ASN A 131 17.19 -6.02 -3.62
CA ASN A 131 16.84 -7.32 -3.05
C ASN A 131 15.68 -7.18 -2.06
N SER A 132 15.19 -8.31 -1.54
CA SER A 132 14.00 -8.39 -0.67
C SER A 132 14.28 -8.12 0.82
N SER A 133 15.45 -7.60 1.18
CA SER A 133 15.82 -7.32 2.57
C SER A 133 15.52 -5.87 2.95
N LEU A 134 15.16 -5.62 4.20
CA LEU A 134 15.00 -4.26 4.69
C LEU A 134 16.33 -3.51 4.59
N ASP A 135 16.26 -2.27 4.11
CA ASP A 135 17.35 -1.31 4.26
C ASP A 135 17.07 -0.46 5.51
N ASP A 136 17.70 -0.84 6.62
CA ASP A 136 17.53 -0.20 7.93
C ASP A 136 17.92 1.28 7.91
N ARG A 137 18.91 1.67 7.09
CA ARG A 137 19.32 3.07 6.98
C ARG A 137 18.17 3.90 6.41
N LEU A 138 17.48 3.38 5.40
CA LEU A 138 16.32 4.03 4.80
C LEU A 138 15.12 4.06 5.73
N VAL A 139 14.91 3.01 6.53
CA VAL A 139 13.85 3.02 7.55
C VAL A 139 14.12 4.13 8.56
N GLN A 140 15.36 4.25 9.06
CA GLN A 140 15.73 5.29 10.03
C GLN A 140 15.66 6.70 9.43
N GLU A 141 16.08 6.89 8.17
CA GLU A 141 15.93 8.15 7.45
C GLU A 141 14.45 8.54 7.33
N ALA A 142 13.59 7.61 6.92
CA ALA A 142 12.16 7.85 6.77
C ALA A 142 11.48 8.15 8.11
N LEU A 143 11.84 7.44 9.19
CA LEU A 143 11.32 7.69 10.54
C LEU A 143 11.71 9.09 11.05
N LYS A 144 12.93 9.55 10.77
CA LYS A 144 13.37 10.91 11.07
C LYS A 144 12.59 11.96 10.28
N GLN A 145 12.39 11.75 8.98
CA GLN A 145 11.60 12.66 8.14
C GLN A 145 10.14 12.77 8.58
N LEU A 146 9.60 11.72 9.20
CA LEU A 146 8.26 11.69 9.78
C LEU A 146 8.22 12.13 11.25
N SER A 147 9.34 12.61 11.80
CA SER A 147 9.47 13.05 13.19
C SER A 147 9.07 12.01 14.24
N ILE A 148 9.32 10.72 13.96
CA ILE A 148 9.03 9.62 14.89
C ILE A 148 10.15 9.50 15.92
N ALA A 149 9.89 9.98 17.13
CA ALA A 149 10.85 10.00 18.24
C ALA A 149 11.20 8.59 18.75
N ASN A 150 12.38 8.48 19.38
CA ASN A 150 12.84 7.26 20.08
C ASN A 150 12.89 5.99 19.21
N SER A 151 13.04 6.15 17.88
CA SER A 151 13.03 5.07 16.89
C SER A 151 14.39 4.45 16.59
N ALA A 152 15.48 5.06 17.07
CA ALA A 152 16.85 4.66 16.76
C ALA A 152 17.21 3.22 17.21
N ARG A 153 16.52 2.69 18.23
CA ARG A 153 16.77 1.34 18.77
C ARG A 153 15.74 0.30 18.32
N TRP A 154 14.84 0.66 17.41
CA TRP A 154 13.79 -0.25 16.95
C TRP A 154 14.38 -1.34 16.07
N GLN A 155 14.01 -2.59 16.37
CA GLN A 155 14.31 -3.75 15.56
C GLN A 155 13.03 -4.23 14.89
N PHE A 156 13.07 -4.35 13.57
CA PHE A 156 11.91 -4.73 12.77
C PHE A 156 11.93 -6.22 12.46
N ILE A 157 10.81 -6.87 12.71
CA ILE A 157 10.57 -8.27 12.38
C ILE A 157 9.44 -8.36 11.34
N PRO A 158 9.48 -9.34 10.43
CA PRO A 158 8.36 -9.58 9.53
C PRO A 158 7.17 -10.08 10.35
N LEU A 159 5.99 -9.52 10.13
CA LEU A 159 4.78 -9.89 10.87
C LEU A 159 3.74 -10.58 10.00
N ILE A 160 3.40 -9.97 8.88
CA ILE A 160 2.37 -10.46 7.96
C ILE A 160 2.84 -10.30 6.53
N SER A 161 2.31 -11.13 5.65
CA SER A 161 2.47 -11.01 4.22
C SER A 161 1.10 -10.90 3.54
N THR A 162 1.08 -10.28 2.38
CA THR A 162 -0.11 -10.20 1.53
C THR A 162 0.21 -10.64 0.13
N GLU A 163 -0.73 -11.34 -0.50
CA GLU A 163 -0.69 -11.68 -1.92
C GLU A 163 -1.97 -11.13 -2.55
N ILE A 164 -1.82 -10.08 -3.36
CA ILE A 164 -2.93 -9.26 -3.84
C ILE A 164 -2.92 -9.21 -5.37
N LYS A 165 -4.03 -9.59 -5.98
CA LYS A 165 -4.39 -9.20 -7.33
C LYS A 165 -4.98 -7.79 -7.29
N ARG A 166 -4.22 -6.83 -7.81
CA ARG A 166 -4.59 -5.41 -7.87
C ARG A 166 -5.03 -5.05 -9.28
N THR A 167 -6.25 -4.56 -9.42
CA THR A 167 -6.77 -3.95 -10.64
C THR A 167 -6.83 -2.44 -10.47
N LYS A 168 -6.18 -1.70 -11.37
CA LYS A 168 -6.18 -0.23 -11.39
C LYS A 168 -6.94 0.27 -12.60
N MET A 169 -7.78 1.26 -12.37
CA MET A 169 -8.55 1.97 -13.38
C MET A 169 -8.33 3.47 -13.18
N ARG A 170 -8.30 4.22 -14.26
CA ARG A 170 -8.32 5.68 -14.18
C ARG A 170 -9.71 6.17 -14.54
N LEU A 171 -10.34 6.87 -13.62
CA LEU A 171 -11.64 7.49 -13.82
C LEU A 171 -11.47 9.00 -14.01
N ARG A 172 -12.35 9.60 -14.79
CA ARG A 172 -12.43 11.04 -15.01
C ARG A 172 -13.78 11.54 -14.56
N HIS A 173 -13.77 12.57 -13.74
CA HIS A 173 -14.96 13.31 -13.35
C HIS A 173 -14.66 14.80 -13.45
N ARG A 174 -15.25 15.47 -14.43
CA ARG A 174 -14.89 16.86 -14.82
C ARG A 174 -13.38 16.97 -15.07
N SER A 175 -12.71 17.95 -14.46
CA SER A 175 -11.26 18.14 -14.54
C SER A 175 -10.47 17.21 -13.63
N THR A 176 -11.12 16.42 -12.76
CA THR A 176 -10.45 15.56 -11.79
C THR A 176 -10.16 14.18 -12.36
N SER A 177 -8.91 13.73 -12.18
CA SER A 177 -8.49 12.36 -12.45
C SER A 177 -8.45 11.57 -11.14
N ILE A 178 -9.12 10.41 -11.12
CA ILE A 178 -9.23 9.54 -9.95
C ILE A 178 -8.61 8.18 -10.31
N GLU A 179 -7.59 7.73 -9.56
CA GLU A 179 -7.14 6.35 -9.68
C GLU A 179 -8.04 5.48 -8.80
N LEU A 180 -8.83 4.60 -9.41
CA LEU A 180 -9.64 3.62 -8.73
C LEU A 180 -8.88 2.30 -8.64
N VAL A 181 -8.60 1.85 -7.43
CA VAL A 181 -7.87 0.60 -7.20
C VAL A 181 -8.77 -0.42 -6.51
N TYR A 182 -8.94 -1.57 -7.15
CA TYR A 182 -9.58 -2.75 -6.60
C TYR A 182 -8.52 -3.79 -6.20
N ASN A 183 -8.59 -4.27 -4.97
CA ASN A 183 -7.72 -5.35 -4.47
C ASN A 183 -8.55 -6.58 -4.15
N SER A 184 -8.04 -7.75 -4.53
CA SER A 184 -8.52 -9.05 -4.10
C SER A 184 -7.32 -9.94 -3.76
N GLY A 185 -7.41 -10.76 -2.73
CA GLY A 185 -6.30 -11.62 -2.34
C GLY A 185 -6.29 -11.95 -0.86
N TYR A 186 -5.13 -12.33 -0.35
CA TYR A 186 -4.99 -12.94 0.96
C TYR A 186 -3.98 -12.19 1.84
N VAL A 187 -4.23 -12.21 3.14
CA VAL A 187 -3.25 -11.92 4.18
C VAL A 187 -2.86 -13.23 4.84
N THR A 188 -1.58 -13.40 5.14
CA THR A 188 -1.04 -14.52 5.90
C THR A 188 -0.08 -13.99 6.96
N ASN A 189 0.09 -14.72 8.06
CA ASN A 189 1.15 -14.40 9.01
C ASN A 189 2.52 -14.73 8.38
N ALA A 190 3.50 -13.85 8.59
CA ALA A 190 4.87 -14.15 8.21
C ALA A 190 5.31 -15.37 9.03
N ARG A 191 5.83 -16.40 8.35
CA ARG A 191 6.45 -17.53 9.05
C ARG A 191 7.64 -16.97 9.82
N HIS A 192 7.66 -17.12 11.15
CA HIS A 192 8.92 -17.10 11.87
C HIS A 192 9.70 -18.31 11.36
N GLY A 193 10.78 -18.08 10.62
CA GLY A 193 11.75 -19.13 10.38
C GLY A 193 12.24 -19.59 11.74
N ARG A 194 11.90 -20.83 12.13
CA ARG A 194 12.72 -21.55 13.10
C ARG A 194 13.94 -22.00 12.32
N GLY A 195 15.07 -21.38 12.60
CA GLY A 195 16.38 -21.68 12.04
C GLY A 195 17.40 -20.84 12.76
#